data_AF-A0A7C5HEW2-F1
#
_entry.id   AF-A0A7C5HEW2-F1
#
_cell.length_a   1.000
_cell.length_b   1.000
_cell.length_c   1.000
_cell.angle_alpha   90.00
_cell.angle_beta   90.00
_cell.angle_gamma   90.00
#
_symmetry.space_group_name_H-M   'P 1'
#
loop_
_entity.id
_entity.type
_entity.pdbx_description
1 polymer ?
#
loop_
_entity_poly.entity_id
_entity_poly.type
_entity_poly.pdbx_seq_one_letter_code
_entity_poly.pdbx_strand_id
1 'polypeptide(L)'
;MTLDNLTLHSPYLLLDSEFYDFTKPTPLEEPYLISFNPQAAKLIDLDAHTLDASQFTALLNGTFIPKQTQPYAMCYAGHQFG
;
A
#
# COMPACT_ATOMS: atom_id res chain seq x y z
N MET A 1 3.15 -4.58 15.34
CA MET A 1 4.19 -4.65 14.28
C MET A 1 4.58 -3.23 13.88
N THR A 2 5.81 -2.98 13.45
CA THR A 2 6.25 -1.66 12.91
C THR A 2 6.21 -1.68 11.39
N LEU A 3 6.27 -0.50 10.74
CA LEU A 3 6.30 -0.40 9.28
C LEU A 3 7.49 -1.13 8.65
N ASP A 4 8.66 -1.08 9.30
CA ASP A 4 9.88 -1.74 8.80
C ASP A 4 9.82 -3.27 8.82
N ASN A 5 8.99 -3.82 9.69
CA ASN A 5 8.86 -5.27 9.91
C ASN A 5 7.50 -5.79 9.43
N LEU A 6 6.84 -5.06 8.54
CA LEU A 6 5.55 -5.44 7.99
C LEU A 6 5.72 -6.67 7.10
N THR A 7 5.12 -7.79 7.50
CA THR A 7 5.11 -9.01 6.68
C THR A 7 3.98 -8.90 5.66
N LEU A 8 4.31 -8.80 4.38
CA LEU A 8 3.34 -8.68 3.30
C LEU A 8 3.46 -9.86 2.33
N HIS A 9 2.30 -10.33 1.87
CA HIS A 9 2.20 -11.38 0.86
C HIS A 9 1.25 -10.92 -0.25
N SER A 10 1.60 -11.20 -1.49
CA SER A 10 0.79 -10.85 -2.65
C SER A 10 0.43 -12.11 -3.46
N PRO A 11 -0.46 -12.98 -2.95
CA PRO A 11 -0.87 -14.20 -3.65
C PRO A 11 -1.52 -13.91 -5.01
N TYR A 12 -2.01 -12.69 -5.25
CA TYR A 12 -2.53 -12.26 -6.55
C TYR A 12 -1.48 -12.33 -7.68
N LEU A 13 -0.19 -12.15 -7.35
CA LEU A 13 0.91 -12.28 -8.31
C LEU A 13 1.17 -13.73 -8.74
N LEU A 14 0.47 -14.71 -8.14
CA LEU A 14 0.46 -16.10 -8.60
C LEU A 14 -0.45 -16.33 -9.81
N LEU A 15 -1.30 -15.36 -10.15
CA LEU A 15 -2.09 -15.38 -11.38
C LEU A 15 -1.20 -15.12 -12.61
N ASP A 16 -1.73 -15.42 -13.79
CA ASP A 16 -1.05 -15.13 -15.05
C ASP A 16 -0.79 -13.62 -15.21
N SER A 17 0.25 -13.27 -15.95
CA SER A 17 0.66 -11.87 -16.13
C SER A 17 -0.36 -11.02 -16.90
N GLU A 18 -1.42 -11.62 -17.46
CA GLU A 18 -2.53 -10.87 -18.06
C GLU A 18 -3.43 -10.17 -17.02
N PHE A 19 -3.40 -10.62 -15.76
CA PHE A 19 -4.25 -10.08 -14.69
C PHE A 19 -3.67 -8.83 -14.02
N TYR A 20 -2.40 -8.48 -14.28
CA TYR A 20 -1.75 -7.34 -13.64
C TYR A 20 -0.60 -6.76 -14.47
N ASP A 21 -0.21 -5.53 -14.14
CA ASP A 21 1.02 -4.92 -14.62
C ASP A 21 1.82 -4.31 -13.46
N PHE A 22 3.14 -4.48 -13.46
CA PHE A 22 4.00 -3.91 -12.43
C PHE A 22 4.12 -2.41 -12.62
N THR A 23 3.59 -1.63 -11.69
CA THR A 23 3.45 -0.18 -11.82
C THR A 23 3.99 0.51 -10.59
N LYS A 24 4.88 1.48 -10.77
CA LYS A 24 5.42 2.28 -9.65
C LYS A 24 4.43 3.39 -9.26
N PRO A 25 4.24 3.65 -7.95
CA PRO A 25 3.52 4.85 -7.51
C PRO A 25 4.20 6.12 -8.02
N THR A 26 3.41 7.15 -8.33
CA THR A 26 3.91 8.51 -8.61
C THR A 26 3.63 9.37 -7.38
N PRO A 27 4.66 9.79 -6.63
CA PRO A 27 4.48 10.51 -5.37
C PRO A 27 4.02 11.95 -5.59
N LEU A 28 3.32 12.50 -4.60
CA LEU A 28 2.97 13.92 -4.52
C LEU A 28 4.14 14.74 -3.95
N GLU A 29 4.12 16.03 -4.23
CA GLU A 29 4.98 17.04 -3.60
C GLU A 29 4.40 17.46 -2.23
N GLU A 30 5.29 17.69 -1.25
CA GLU A 30 4.95 18.14 0.11
C GLU A 30 3.79 17.37 0.79
N PRO A 31 3.84 16.02 0.85
CA PRO A 31 2.77 15.23 1.42
C PRO A 31 2.68 15.41 2.94
N TYR A 32 1.47 15.39 3.48
CA TYR A 32 1.22 15.35 4.92
C TYR A 32 0.00 14.49 5.25
N LEU A 33 -0.01 13.92 6.45
CA LEU A 33 -1.10 13.09 6.93
C LEU A 33 -2.31 13.94 7.36
N ILE A 34 -3.46 13.75 6.72
CA ILE A 34 -4.70 14.45 7.09
C ILE A 34 -5.42 13.72 8.24
N SER A 35 -5.51 12.40 8.17
CA SER A 35 -6.21 11.57 9.15
C SER A 35 -5.70 10.13 9.11
N PHE A 36 -5.83 9.43 10.23
CA PHE A 36 -5.49 8.02 10.39
C PHE A 36 -6.51 7.35 11.29
N ASN A 37 -6.88 6.11 10.99
CA ASN A 37 -7.81 5.31 11.78
C ASN A 37 -7.07 4.22 12.57
N PRO A 38 -6.88 4.38 13.90
CA PRO A 38 -6.21 3.39 14.73
C PRO A 38 -6.92 2.03 14.76
N GLN A 39 -8.24 1.97 14.54
CA GLN A 39 -8.95 0.69 14.47
C GLN A 39 -8.66 -0.06 13.17
N ALA A 40 -8.49 0.64 12.05
CA ALA A 40 -8.10 0.01 10.79
C ALA A 40 -6.68 -0.57 10.86
N ALA A 41 -5.75 0.12 11.53
CA ALA A 41 -4.38 -0.38 11.73
C ALA A 41 -4.35 -1.70 12.52
N LYS A 42 -5.26 -1.87 13.49
CA LYS A 42 -5.42 -3.13 14.23
C LYS A 42 -5.83 -4.31 13.34
N LEU A 43 -6.48 -4.08 12.20
CA LEU A 43 -6.86 -5.16 11.27
C LEU A 43 -5.66 -5.81 10.59
N ILE A 44 -4.51 -5.12 10.59
CA ILE A 44 -3.26 -5.58 9.96
C ILE A 44 -2.11 -5.65 10.98
N ASP A 45 -2.44 -5.76 12.27
CA ASP A 45 -1.49 -5.84 13.40
C ASP A 45 -0.45 -4.71 13.45
N LEU A 46 -0.77 -3.57 12.85
CA LEU A 46 0.07 -2.37 12.85
C LEU A 46 -0.13 -1.61 14.16
N ASP A 47 0.95 -1.43 14.91
CA ASP A 47 0.89 -0.75 16.20
C ASP A 47 0.91 0.77 16.01
N ALA A 48 -0.28 1.36 16.14
CA ALA A 48 -0.51 2.80 16.03
C ALA A 48 0.33 3.64 17.02
N HIS A 49 0.77 3.07 18.15
CA HIS A 49 1.57 3.79 19.14
C HIS A 49 3.05 3.89 18.75
N THR A 50 3.51 3.07 17.81
CA THR A 50 4.90 3.05 17.33
C THR A 50 5.06 3.72 15.97
N LEU A 51 4.00 4.38 15.50
CA LEU A 51 3.85 4.82 14.13
C LEU A 51 4.49 6.20 13.95
N ASP A 52 5.63 6.24 13.28
CA ASP A 52 6.24 7.50 12.82
C ASP A 52 5.38 8.10 11.70
N ALA A 53 4.76 9.25 11.96
CA ALA A 53 3.88 9.92 11.02
C ALA A 53 4.59 10.26 9.70
N SER A 54 5.89 10.58 9.73
CA SER A 54 6.67 10.91 8.53
C SER A 54 6.91 9.67 7.66
N GLN A 55 7.32 8.56 8.27
CA GLN A 55 7.51 7.28 7.59
C GLN A 55 6.19 6.73 7.05
N PHE A 56 5.11 6.86 7.81
CA PHE A 56 3.78 6.46 7.35
C PHE A 56 3.28 7.31 6.19
N THR A 57 3.51 8.63 6.24
CA THR A 57 3.22 9.51 5.11
C THR A 57 4.04 9.11 3.88
N ALA A 58 5.31 8.74 4.04
CA ALA A 58 6.15 8.25 2.96
C ALA A 58 5.63 6.94 2.35
N LEU A 59 5.12 6.01 3.19
CA LEU A 59 4.47 4.78 2.71
C LEU A 59 3.25 5.11 1.85
N LEU A 60 2.35 5.95 2.37
CA LEU A 60 1.11 6.31 1.68
C LEU A 60 1.34 7.13 0.42
N ASN A 61 2.38 7.98 0.41
CA ASN A 61 2.79 8.75 -0.76
C ASN A 61 3.59 7.93 -1.78
N GLY A 62 3.92 6.67 -1.49
CA GLY A 62 4.68 5.80 -2.38
C GLY A 62 6.17 6.16 -2.52
N THR A 63 6.72 7.00 -1.63
CA THR A 63 8.16 7.28 -1.56
C THR A 63 8.91 6.25 -0.71
N PHE A 64 8.20 5.54 0.18
CA PHE A 64 8.69 4.38 0.90
C PHE A 64 7.91 3.13 0.45
N ILE A 65 8.64 2.13 -0.03
CA ILE A 65 8.09 0.82 -0.42
C ILE A 65 8.65 -0.22 0.55
N PRO A 66 7.80 -0.95 1.31
CA PRO A 66 8.25 -1.98 2.23
C PRO A 66 9.07 -3.05 1.51
N LYS A 67 10.03 -3.63 2.22
CA LYS A 67 10.85 -4.73 1.68
C LYS A 67 9.95 -5.88 1.22
N GLN A 68 10.39 -6.59 0.18
CA GLN A 68 9.71 -7.77 -0.36
C GLN A 68 8.29 -7.50 -0.91
N THR A 69 7.96 -6.23 -1.17
CA THR A 69 6.74 -5.85 -1.88
C THR A 69 7.04 -5.38 -3.29
N GLN A 70 6.08 -5.56 -4.18
CA GLN A 70 6.14 -5.06 -5.54
C GLN A 70 4.78 -4.48 -5.90
N PRO A 71 4.65 -3.15 -6.02
CA PRO A 71 3.40 -2.52 -6.44
C PRO A 71 2.98 -2.96 -7.85
N TYR A 72 1.68 -3.17 -8.04
CA TYR A 72 1.10 -3.59 -9.31
C TYR A 72 -0.31 -3.00 -9.49
N ALA A 73 -0.74 -2.86 -10.74
CA ALA A 73 -2.10 -2.49 -11.11
C ALA A 73 -2.84 -3.73 -11.61
N MET A 74 -4.06 -3.97 -11.14
CA MET A 74 -4.91 -5.09 -11.57
C MET A 74 -5.67 -4.74 -12.84
N CYS A 75 -5.77 -5.68 -13.76
CA CYS A 75 -6.64 -5.58 -14.94
C CYS A 75 -8.09 -5.90 -14.53
N TYR A 76 -9.05 -5.10 -15.00
CA TYR A 76 -10.47 -5.35 -14.81
C TYR A 76 -11.29 -4.77 -15.96
N ALA A 77 -12.53 -5.26 -16.10
CA ALA A 77 -13.52 -4.74 -17.03
C ALA A 77 -14.89 -4.66 -16.34
N GLY A 78 -15.83 -3.96 -16.96
CA GLY A 78 -17.20 -3.86 -16.47
C GLY A 78 -18.07 -3.02 -17.39
N HIS A 79 -19.37 -3.28 -17.36
CA HIS A 79 -20.35 -2.48 -18.10
C HIS A 79 -20.55 -1.14 -17.39
N GLN A 80 -20.25 -0.04 -18.08
CA GLN A 80 -20.56 1.31 -17.63
C GLN A 80 -21.67 1.85 -18.54
N PHE A 81 -22.87 2.02 -17.99
CA PHE A 81 -24.05 2.51 -18.72
C PHE A 81 -24.58 1.60 -19.85
N GLY A 82 -24.31 0.30 -19.79
CA GLY A 82 -24.74 -0.70 -20.78
C GLY A 82 -23.61 -1.09 -21.69
#